data_AF-R6EH37-F1
#
_entry.id   AF-R6EH37-F1
#
_cell.length_a   1.000
_cell.length_b   1.000
_cell.length_c   1.000
_cell.angle_alpha   90.00
_cell.angle_beta   90.00
_cell.angle_gamma   90.00
#
_symmetry.space_group_name_H-M   'P 1'
#
loop_
_entity.id
_entity.type
_entity.pdbx_description
1 polymer ?
#
loop_
_entity_poly.entity_id
_entity_poly.type
_entity_poly.pdbx_seq_one_letter_code
_entity_poly.pdbx_strand_id
1 'polypeptide(L)'
;MAKYNYKGPEEFRPISPWAYFGYSVLFTVPLIGLIVNIVLCFDNTNINKRNFARAFWCIYVVVVIAVVLVIAFGGPEQSLDEYIASLNEA
;
A
#
# COMPACT_ATOMS: atom_id res chain seq x y z
N MET A 1 -27.03 4.72 -1.43
CA MET A 1 -26.85 3.37 -2.02
C MET A 1 -27.24 2.29 -1.01
N ALA A 2 -28.51 1.87 -1.05
CA ALA A 2 -29.11 0.88 -0.15
C ALA A 2 -28.96 -0.55 -0.71
N LYS A 3 -27.72 -1.04 -0.91
CA LYS A 3 -27.51 -2.30 -1.66
C LYS A 3 -27.46 -3.58 -0.79
N TYR A 4 -27.36 -3.46 0.54
CA TYR A 4 -27.04 -4.61 1.40
C TYR A 4 -28.17 -5.12 2.31
N ASN A 5 -29.39 -4.55 2.27
CA ASN A 5 -30.48 -4.88 3.20
C ASN A 5 -30.04 -5.01 4.67
N TYR A 6 -28.98 -4.28 5.02
CA TYR A 6 -28.35 -4.36 6.32
C TYR A 6 -29.13 -3.49 7.30
N LYS A 7 -29.61 -4.08 8.40
CA LYS A 7 -30.46 -3.43 9.40
C LYS A 7 -29.74 -3.09 10.72
N GLY A 8 -28.43 -3.29 10.78
CA GLY A 8 -27.63 -3.01 11.97
C GLY A 8 -27.06 -1.58 12.02
N PRO A 9 -26.17 -1.28 12.98
CA PRO A 9 -25.57 0.05 13.15
C PRO A 9 -24.75 0.48 11.92
N GLU A 10 -24.84 1.75 11.54
CA GLU A 10 -24.23 2.26 10.31
C GLU A 10 -22.70 2.06 10.25
N GLU A 11 -22.04 2.12 11.40
CA GLU A 11 -20.59 1.91 11.55
C GLU A 11 -20.13 0.51 11.08
N PHE A 12 -21.01 -0.49 11.10
CA PHE A 12 -20.74 -1.85 10.65
C PHE A 12 -21.28 -2.14 9.26
N ARG A 13 -21.89 -1.15 8.59
CA ARG A 13 -22.49 -1.34 7.28
C ARG A 13 -21.46 -1.93 6.31
N PRO A 14 -21.78 -3.04 5.61
CA PRO A 14 -20.87 -3.64 4.65
C PRO A 14 -20.53 -2.68 3.51
N ILE A 15 -19.27 -2.75 3.09
CA ILE A 15 -18.74 -2.03 1.92
C ILE A 15 -18.78 -2.99 0.73
N SER A 16 -19.06 -2.46 -0.46
CA SER A 16 -19.07 -3.30 -1.65
C SER A 16 -17.66 -3.71 -2.07
N PRO A 17 -17.50 -4.89 -2.72
CA PRO A 17 -16.22 -5.29 -3.28
C PRO A 17 -15.62 -4.24 -4.22
N TRP A 18 -16.46 -3.58 -5.03
CA TRP A 18 -16.04 -2.48 -5.91
C TRP A 18 -15.55 -1.25 -5.17
N ALA A 19 -16.10 -0.94 -4.00
CA ALA A 19 -15.59 0.14 -3.18
C ALA A 19 -14.23 -0.24 -2.58
N TYR A 20 -14.03 -1.48 -2.12
CA TYR A 20 -12.69 -1.95 -1.72
C TYR A 20 -11.69 -1.87 -2.87
N PHE A 21 -12.07 -2.31 -4.07
CA PHE A 21 -11.23 -2.19 -5.25
C PHE A 21 -10.88 -0.73 -5.56
N GLY A 22 -11.85 0.18 -5.52
CA GLY A 22 -11.63 1.62 -5.71
C GLY A 22 -10.70 2.21 -4.66
N TYR A 23 -10.85 1.82 -3.39
CA TYR A 23 -9.92 2.21 -2.33
C TYR A 23 -8.52 1.64 -2.57
N SER A 24 -8.39 0.39 -3.02
CA SER A 24 -7.08 -0.18 -3.37
C SER A 24 -6.36 0.65 -4.43
N VAL A 25 -7.05 0.99 -5.52
CA VAL A 25 -6.48 1.84 -6.58
C VAL A 25 -6.15 3.22 -6.01
N LEU A 26 -7.08 3.86 -5.30
CA LEU A 26 -6.87 5.18 -4.72
C LEU A 26 -5.66 5.23 -3.79
N PHE A 27 -5.50 4.24 -2.90
CA PHE A 27 -4.41 4.18 -1.93
C PHE A 27 -3.04 3.87 -2.55
N THR A 28 -2.99 3.41 -3.80
CA THR A 28 -1.72 3.27 -4.54
C THR A 28 -1.27 4.57 -5.20
N VAL A 29 -2.15 5.56 -5.35
CA VAL A 29 -1.81 6.86 -5.93
C VAL A 29 -0.95 7.66 -4.93
N PRO A 30 0.24 8.13 -5.32
CA PRO A 30 1.09 8.91 -4.42
C PRO A 30 0.45 10.25 -4.06
N LEU A 31 0.83 10.80 -2.90
CA LEU A 31 0.35 12.06 -2.33
C LEU A 31 -1.16 12.07 -2.02
N ILE A 32 -2.02 12.13 -3.04
CA ILE A 32 -3.48 12.22 -2.87
C ILE A 32 -4.02 10.95 -2.21
N GLY A 33 -3.64 9.78 -2.71
CA GLY A 33 -4.05 8.50 -2.14
C GLY A 33 -3.59 8.33 -0.70
N LEU A 34 -2.37 8.78 -0.40
CA LEU A 34 -1.80 8.74 0.95
C LEU A 34 -2.56 9.67 1.91
N ILE A 35 -2.86 10.91 1.51
CA ILE A 35 -3.65 11.85 2.32
C ILE A 35 -5.04 11.26 2.61
N VAL A 36 -5.72 10.74 1.59
CA VAL A 36 -7.05 10.13 1.78
C VAL A 36 -6.97 8.90 2.68
N ASN A 37 -5.95 8.05 2.53
CA ASN A 37 -5.74 6.89 3.40
C ASN A 37 -5.57 7.32 4.87
N ILE A 38 -4.74 8.33 5.14
CA ILE A 38 -4.54 8.88 6.49
C ILE A 38 -5.87 9.34 7.09
N VAL A 39 -6.65 10.12 6.35
CA VAL A 39 -7.96 10.59 6.82
C VAL A 39 -8.87 9.41 7.17
N LEU A 40 -8.90 8.37 6.34
CA LEU A 40 -9.73 7.18 6.58
C LEU A 40 -9.23 6.30 7.74
N CYS A 41 -7.96 6.38 8.13
CA CYS A 41 -7.43 5.67 9.30
C CYS A 41 -8.00 6.19 10.64
N PHE A 42 -8.44 7.45 10.65
CA PHE A 42 -9.04 8.13 11.81
C PHE A 42 -10.56 8.33 11.66
N ASP A 43 -11.13 7.93 10.52
CA ASP A 43 -12.58 8.01 10.26
C ASP A 43 -13.36 6.99 11.10
N ASN A 44 -14.28 7.45 11.94
CA ASN A 44 -15.10 6.60 12.80
C ASN A 44 -16.48 6.27 12.19
N THR A 45 -16.80 6.75 10.98
CA THR A 45 -18.11 6.55 10.36
C THR A 45 -18.36 5.11 9.90
N ASN A 46 -17.31 4.35 9.59
CA ASN A 46 -17.43 2.95 9.22
C ASN A 46 -16.15 2.16 9.54
N ILE A 47 -16.28 1.14 10.38
CA ILE A 47 -15.14 0.36 10.86
C ILE A 47 -14.44 -0.40 9.73
N ASN A 48 -15.17 -0.83 8.70
CA ASN A 48 -14.62 -1.59 7.60
C ASN A 48 -13.69 -0.72 6.73
N LYS A 49 -14.07 0.56 6.48
CA LYS A 49 -13.23 1.53 5.75
C LYS A 49 -11.95 1.79 6.52
N ARG A 50 -12.08 2.04 7.82
CA ARG A 50 -10.97 2.36 8.72
C ARG A 50 -9.99 1.21 8.83
N ASN A 51 -10.48 -0.01 9.04
CA ASN A 51 -9.64 -1.20 9.13
C ASN A 51 -8.92 -1.46 7.80
N PHE A 52 -9.58 -1.24 6.66
CA PHE A 52 -8.97 -1.39 5.36
C PHE A 52 -7.86 -0.35 5.10
N ALA A 53 -8.08 0.92 5.46
CA ALA A 53 -7.05 1.95 5.38
C ALA A 53 -5.83 1.61 6.26
N ARG A 54 -6.05 1.13 7.49
CA ARG A 54 -4.98 0.68 8.40
C ARG A 54 -4.24 -0.56 7.88
N ALA A 55 -4.93 -1.50 7.26
CA ALA A 55 -4.28 -2.64 6.61
C ALA A 55 -3.35 -2.20 5.46
N PHE A 56 -3.70 -1.13 4.74
CA PHE A 56 -2.81 -0.55 3.73
C PHE A 56 -1.51 0.02 4.30
N TRP A 57 -1.50 0.53 5.54
CA TRP A 57 -0.25 0.88 6.22
C TRP A 57 0.65 -0.32 6.45
N CYS A 58 0.08 -1.46 6.85
CA CYS A 58 0.84 -2.70 6.93
C CYS A 58 1.39 -3.12 5.56
N ILE A 59 0.59 -2.96 4.49
CA ILE A 59 1.04 -3.23 3.11
C ILE A 59 2.20 -2.30 2.72
N TYR A 60 2.14 -1.00 3.03
CA TYR A 60 3.25 -0.08 2.75
C TYR A 60 4.54 -0.51 3.46
N VAL A 61 4.45 -0.94 4.71
CA VAL A 61 5.60 -1.49 5.46
C VAL A 61 6.16 -2.73 4.76
N VAL A 62 5.29 -3.68 4.37
CA VAL A 62 5.71 -4.90 3.65
C VAL A 62 6.39 -4.56 2.33
N VAL A 63 5.86 -3.60 1.57
CA VAL A 63 6.46 -3.15 0.30
C VAL A 63 7.82 -2.51 0.53
N VAL A 64 7.97 -1.65 1.54
CA VAL A 64 9.27 -1.04 1.88
C VAL A 64 10.29 -2.13 2.24
N ILE A 65 9.90 -3.12 3.06
CA ILE A 65 10.77 -4.25 3.40
C ILE A 65 11.17 -5.03 2.13
N ALA A 66 10.21 -5.34 1.26
CA ALA A 66 10.48 -6.06 0.01
C ALA A 66 11.45 -5.29 -0.90
N VAL A 67 11.27 -3.97 -1.04
CA VAL A 67 12.17 -3.11 -1.81
C VAL A 67 13.58 -3.11 -1.21
N VAL A 68 13.71 -3.00 0.11
CA VAL A 68 15.01 -3.06 0.81
C VAL A 68 15.71 -4.40 0.55
N LEU A 69 14.98 -5.52 0.63
CA LEU A 69 15.54 -6.84 0.36
C LEU A 69 15.99 -6.99 -1.09
N VAL A 70 15.21 -6.49 -2.05
CA VAL A 70 15.59 -6.50 -3.48
C VAL A 70 16.84 -5.66 -3.73
N ILE A 71 16.99 -4.50 -3.09
CA ILE A 71 18.19 -3.67 -3.22
C ILE A 71 19.40 -4.34 -2.56
N ALA A 72 19.23 -4.92 -1.38
CA ALA A 72 20.32 -5.52 -0.61
C ALA A 72 20.86 -6.82 -1.22
N PHE A 73 20.00 -7.62 -1.85
CA PHE A 73 20.35 -8.95 -2.35
C PHE A 73 20.17 -9.15 -3.86
N GLY A 74 19.51 -8.21 -4.54
CA GLY A 74 19.17 -8.31 -5.96
C GLY A 74 19.86 -7.27 -6.85
N GLY A 75 20.84 -6.51 -6.35
CA GLY A 75 21.69 -5.66 -7.18
C GLY A 75 22.48 -6.51 -8.20
N PRO A 76 22.83 -5.95 -9.37
CA PRO A 76 23.69 -6.66 -10.32
C PRO A 76 24.96 -7.03 -9.58
N GLU A 77 25.29 -8.33 -9.57
CA GLU A 77 26.59 -8.80 -9.16
C GLU A 77 27.58 -8.07 -10.07
N GLN A 78 28.21 -7.00 -9.58
CA GLN A 78 29.31 -6.36 -10.29
C GLN A 78 30.36 -7.45 -10.43
N SER A 79 30.44 -8.04 -11.63
CA SER A 79 31.44 -9.05 -11.91
C SER A 79 32.80 -8.44 -11.57
N LEU A 80 33.69 -9.23 -10.96
CA LEU A 80 35.04 -8.76 -10.62
C LEU A 80 35.73 -8.14 -11.85
N ASP A 81 35.37 -8.62 -13.04
CA ASP A 81 35.85 -8.13 -14.33
C ASP A 81 35.41 -6.69 -14.63
N GLU A 82 34.15 -6.30 -14.34
CA GLU A 82 33.69 -4.91 -14.50
C GLU A 82 34.34 -3.96 -13.49
N TYR A 83 34.55 -4.41 -12.25
CA TYR A 83 35.25 -3.62 -11.25
C TYR A 83 36.72 -3.40 -11.64
N ILE A 84 37.41 -4.47 -12.08
CA ILE A 84 38.79 -4.40 -12.57
C ILE A 84 38.89 -3.51 -13.81
N ALA A 85 37.94 -3.59 -14.75
CA ALA A 85 37.91 -2.72 -15.92
C ALA A 85 37.80 -1.23 -15.53
N SER A 86 36.94 -0.90 -14.56
CA SER A 86 36.76 0.48 -14.08
C SER A 86 38.00 1.10 -13.41
N LEU A 87 38.85 0.27 -12.80
CA LEU A 87 40.10 0.71 -12.17
C LEU A 87 41.24 0.93 -13.17
N ASN A 88 41.18 0.27 -14.34
CA ASN A 88 42.21 0.38 -15.37
C ASN A 88 41.98 1.54 -16.35
N GLU A 89 40.79 2.14 -16.34
CA GLU A 89 40.43 3.32 -17.17
C GLU A 89 40.56 4.67 -16.43
N ALA A 90 40.94 4.67 -15.14
CA ALA A 90 41.16 5.86 -14.31
C ALA A 90 42.65 6.17 -14.10
#